data_AF-A0A8D8LND8-F1
#
_entry.id   AF-A0A8D8LND8-F1
#
_cell.length_a   1.000
_cell.length_b   1.000
_cell.length_c   1.000
_cell.angle_alpha   90.00
_cell.angle_beta   90.00
_cell.angle_gamma   90.00
#
_symmetry.space_group_name_H-M   'P 1'
#
loop_
_entity.id
_entity.type
_entity.pdbx_description
1 polymer ?
#
loop_
_entity_poly.entity_id
_entity_poly.type
_entity_poly.pdbx_seq_one_letter_code
_entity_poly.pdbx_strand_id
1 'polypeptide(L)'
;DMKLYDVKCEESFTVILKYVYGLDINFSQLKIDVLCEAINLAEVYQLVKFSNDLKQFVSNVDKFQLDSLAVLLNTSRKYNLNELYEKLKVFALEHAADFVKHESIVNLQYEVLLNLVKSDWFCAPEIDILMGVLNWHHRMSTKDAKETLD
;
A
#
# COMPACT_ATOMS: atom_id res chain seq x y z
N ASP A 1 -12.95 0.20 -26.70
CA ASP A 1 -12.63 -0.89 -25.76
C ASP A 1 -12.09 -0.35 -24.45
N MET A 2 -12.89 -0.47 -23.38
CA MET A 2 -12.48 -0.08 -22.03
C MET A 2 -11.63 -1.21 -21.46
N LYS A 3 -10.32 -1.16 -21.71
CA LYS A 3 -9.37 -2.12 -21.13
C LYS A 3 -9.13 -1.71 -19.67
N LEU A 4 -9.47 -2.61 -18.75
CA LEU A 4 -9.19 -2.48 -17.32
C LEU A 4 -7.70 -2.75 -17.12
N TYR A 5 -6.87 -1.72 -17.20
CA TYR A 5 -5.44 -1.85 -16.91
C TYR A 5 -5.21 -1.77 -15.40
N ASP A 6 -4.39 -2.68 -14.87
CA ASP A 6 -3.77 -2.61 -13.54
C ASP A 6 -4.70 -2.84 -12.32
N VAL A 7 -5.78 -3.63 -12.49
CA VAL A 7 -6.55 -4.17 -11.36
C VAL A 7 -5.82 -5.37 -10.76
N LYS A 8 -5.33 -5.22 -9.53
CA LYS A 8 -4.66 -6.24 -8.73
C LYS A 8 -5.63 -7.08 -7.91
N CYS A 9 -6.78 -6.53 -7.50
CA CYS A 9 -7.83 -7.26 -6.80
C CYS A 9 -9.22 -7.02 -7.41
N GLU A 10 -9.91 -8.10 -7.76
CA GLU A 10 -11.28 -8.07 -8.30
C GLU A 10 -12.28 -7.43 -7.32
N GLU A 11 -12.04 -7.58 -6.01
CA GLU A 11 -12.84 -6.96 -4.96
C GLU A 11 -12.79 -5.43 -5.05
N SER A 12 -11.63 -4.85 -5.36
CA SER A 12 -11.42 -3.39 -5.50
C SER A 12 -12.24 -2.84 -6.66
N PHE A 13 -12.29 -3.57 -7.79
CA PHE A 13 -13.14 -3.20 -8.92
C PHE A 13 -14.64 -3.32 -8.58
N THR A 14 -15.02 -4.35 -7.84
CA THR A 14 -16.40 -4.53 -7.38
C THR A 14 -16.84 -3.38 -6.47
N VAL A 15 -15.95 -2.86 -5.63
CA VAL A 15 -16.19 -1.67 -4.80
C VAL A 15 -16.49 -0.44 -5.66
N ILE A 16 -15.72 -0.22 -6.74
CA ILE A 16 -15.97 0.86 -7.70
C ILE A 16 -17.35 0.70 -8.37
N LEU A 17 -17.69 -0.50 -8.81
CA LEU A 17 -19.00 -0.77 -9.42
C LEU A 17 -20.14 -0.48 -8.43
N LYS A 18 -20.04 -0.98 -7.20
CA LYS A 18 -21.05 -0.70 -6.16
C LYS A 18 -21.27 0.80 -5.99
N TYR A 19 -20.21 1.60 -6.01
CA TYR A 19 -20.32 3.05 -5.91
C TYR A 19 -21.04 3.65 -7.12
N VAL A 20 -20.68 3.25 -8.34
CA VAL A 20 -21.30 3.75 -9.58
C VAL A 20 -22.79 3.39 -9.65
N TYR A 21 -23.18 2.20 -9.19
CA TYR A 21 -24.57 1.77 -9.13
C TYR A 21 -25.33 2.31 -7.90
N GLY A 22 -24.69 3.11 -7.04
CA GLY A 22 -25.32 3.70 -5.86
C GLY A 22 -25.67 2.68 -4.76
N LEU A 23 -24.97 1.55 -4.71
CA LEU A 23 -25.14 0.54 -3.67
C LEU A 23 -24.36 0.93 -2.41
N ASP A 24 -24.87 0.54 -1.25
CA ASP A 24 -24.17 0.74 0.02
C ASP A 24 -22.88 -0.08 0.08
N ILE A 25 -21.82 0.57 0.57
CA ILE A 25 -20.49 -0.03 0.74
C ILE A 25 -20.09 0.13 2.20
N ASN A 26 -19.86 -0.99 2.87
CA ASN A 26 -19.32 -0.97 4.22
C ASN A 26 -17.79 -1.06 4.19
N PHE A 27 -17.11 0.08 4.31
CA PHE A 27 -15.64 0.13 4.29
C PHE A 27 -14.99 -0.68 5.41
N SER A 28 -15.64 -0.83 6.58
CA SER A 28 -15.08 -1.56 7.72
C SER A 28 -14.95 -3.06 7.52
N GLN A 29 -15.68 -3.63 6.55
CA GLN A 29 -15.62 -5.05 6.21
C GLN A 29 -14.60 -5.36 5.11
N LEU A 30 -14.04 -4.33 4.47
CA LEU A 30 -13.08 -4.49 3.39
C LEU A 30 -11.66 -4.60 3.96
N LYS A 31 -10.83 -5.41 3.32
CA LYS A 31 -9.40 -5.46 3.62
C LYS A 31 -8.75 -4.12 3.27
N ILE A 32 -7.73 -3.75 4.03
CA ILE A 32 -6.99 -2.50 3.80
C ILE A 32 -6.39 -2.46 2.39
N ASP A 33 -5.84 -3.57 1.90
CA ASP A 33 -5.24 -3.63 0.56
C ASP A 33 -6.27 -3.32 -0.54
N VAL A 34 -7.50 -3.82 -0.38
CA VAL A 34 -8.64 -3.56 -1.27
C VAL A 34 -9.05 -2.09 -1.22
N LEU A 35 -9.07 -1.48 -0.03
CA LEU A 35 -9.36 -0.06 0.12
C LEU A 35 -8.29 0.81 -0.54
N CYS A 36 -7.01 0.50 -0.32
CA CYS A 36 -5.87 1.20 -0.92
C CYS A 36 -5.87 1.13 -2.44
N GLU A 37 -6.20 -0.03 -3.01
CA GLU A 37 -6.35 -0.18 -4.45
C GLU A 37 -7.62 0.49 -4.97
N ALA A 38 -8.75 0.42 -4.25
CA ALA A 38 -9.96 1.14 -4.61
C ALA A 38 -9.74 2.65 -4.67
N ILE A 39 -8.90 3.23 -3.77
CA ILE A 39 -8.46 4.63 -3.89
C ILE A 39 -7.70 4.84 -5.21
N ASN A 40 -6.78 3.94 -5.56
CA ASN A 40 -6.03 4.02 -6.81
C ASN A 40 -6.95 4.01 -8.03
N LEU A 41 -7.90 3.08 -8.08
CA LEU A 41 -8.87 3.00 -9.16
C LEU A 41 -9.80 4.22 -9.20
N ALA A 42 -10.28 4.69 -8.04
CA ALA A 42 -11.14 5.86 -7.95
C ALA A 42 -10.43 7.11 -8.52
N GLU A 43 -9.14 7.27 -8.28
CA GLU A 43 -8.32 8.35 -8.86
C GLU A 43 -8.16 8.19 -10.38
N VAL A 44 -7.85 6.98 -10.86
CA VAL A 44 -7.73 6.69 -12.30
C VAL A 44 -9.03 6.99 -13.05
N TYR A 45 -10.17 6.61 -12.47
CA TYR A 45 -11.50 6.87 -13.02
C TYR A 45 -12.06 8.26 -12.69
N GLN A 46 -11.27 9.13 -12.03
CA GLN A 46 -11.64 10.51 -11.68
C GLN A 46 -12.91 10.59 -10.80
N LEU A 47 -13.15 9.59 -9.97
CA LEU A 47 -14.21 9.53 -8.97
C LEU A 47 -13.79 10.28 -7.70
N VAL A 48 -13.59 11.60 -7.83
CA VAL A 48 -12.96 12.46 -6.80
C VAL A 48 -13.65 12.35 -5.43
N LYS A 49 -14.99 12.42 -5.40
CA LYS A 49 -15.74 12.34 -4.14
C LYS A 49 -15.51 11.00 -3.43
N PHE A 50 -15.62 9.90 -4.16
CA PHE A 50 -15.41 8.56 -3.63
C PHE A 50 -13.99 8.34 -3.14
N SER A 51 -13.01 8.80 -3.91
CA SER A 51 -11.60 8.73 -3.53
C SER A 51 -11.34 9.47 -2.21
N ASN A 52 -11.92 10.67 -2.04
CA ASN A 52 -11.77 11.44 -0.80
C ASN A 52 -12.41 10.72 0.40
N ASP A 53 -13.61 10.15 0.22
CA ASP A 53 -14.30 9.40 1.28
C ASP A 53 -13.48 8.17 1.71
N LEU A 54 -12.89 7.43 0.75
CA LEU A 54 -12.01 6.31 1.03
C LEU A 54 -10.71 6.74 1.72
N LYS A 55 -10.05 7.81 1.25
CA LYS A 55 -8.83 8.34 1.89
C LYS A 55 -9.09 8.78 3.32
N GLN A 56 -10.22 9.44 3.57
CA GLN A 56 -10.62 9.83 4.92
C GLN A 56 -10.84 8.60 5.81
N PHE A 57 -11.51 7.56 5.30
CA PHE A 57 -11.69 6.31 6.02
C PHE A 57 -10.35 5.65 6.37
N VAL A 58 -9.46 5.49 5.39
CA VAL A 58 -8.14 4.87 5.59
C VAL A 58 -7.26 5.68 6.55
N SER A 59 -7.38 7.01 6.55
CA SER A 59 -6.63 7.88 7.48
C SER A 59 -7.09 7.74 8.94
N ASN A 60 -8.33 7.30 9.16
CA ASN A 60 -8.92 7.06 10.48
C ASN A 60 -8.68 5.64 11.00
N VAL A 61 -8.01 4.77 10.24
CA VAL A 61 -7.64 3.44 10.71
C VAL A 61 -6.52 3.57 11.75
N ASP A 62 -6.75 3.01 12.95
CA ASP A 62 -5.77 3.01 14.05
C ASP A 62 -5.22 1.62 14.38
N LYS A 63 -5.75 0.56 13.76
CA LYS A 63 -5.29 -0.82 13.92
C LYS A 63 -4.52 -1.25 12.69
N PHE A 64 -3.19 -1.29 12.81
CA PHE A 64 -2.30 -1.68 11.72
C PHE A 64 -1.83 -3.13 11.88
N GLN A 65 -1.60 -3.80 10.75
CA GLN A 65 -0.98 -5.12 10.67
C GLN A 65 0.27 -5.04 9.79
N LEU A 66 1.28 -5.86 10.09
CA LEU A 66 2.54 -5.89 9.33
C LEU A 66 2.33 -6.21 7.83
N ASP A 67 1.35 -7.07 7.52
CA ASP A 67 0.97 -7.41 6.15
C ASP A 67 0.57 -6.16 5.34
N SER A 68 -0.27 -5.32 5.96
CA SER A 68 -0.83 -4.11 5.36
C SER A 68 0.10 -2.89 5.41
N LEU A 69 1.17 -2.93 6.21
CA LEU A 69 2.03 -1.77 6.48
C LEU A 69 2.69 -1.24 5.20
N ALA A 70 3.24 -2.11 4.36
CA ALA A 70 3.90 -1.71 3.12
C ALA A 70 2.93 -1.03 2.14
N VAL A 71 1.71 -1.56 2.02
CA VAL A 71 0.67 -1.00 1.15
C VAL A 71 0.21 0.35 1.66
N LEU A 72 -0.03 0.47 2.97
CA LEU A 72 -0.42 1.73 3.61
C LEU A 72 0.67 2.82 3.50
N LEU A 73 1.95 2.46 3.65
CA LEU A 73 3.07 3.39 3.47
C LEU A 73 3.13 3.92 2.02
N ASN A 74 2.93 3.06 1.04
CA ASN A 74 2.84 3.47 -0.36
C ASN A 74 1.65 4.40 -0.62
N THR A 75 0.46 4.02 -0.15
CA THR A 75 -0.77 4.81 -0.35
C THR A 75 -0.69 6.16 0.34
N SER A 76 -0.24 6.20 1.60
CA SER A 76 -0.11 7.44 2.37
C SER A 76 0.90 8.38 1.72
N ARG A 77 2.03 7.86 1.21
CA ARG A 77 3.01 8.68 0.49
C ARG A 77 2.46 9.16 -0.86
N LYS A 78 1.83 8.29 -1.64
CA LYS A 78 1.28 8.62 -2.97
C LYS A 78 0.22 9.72 -2.92
N TYR A 79 -0.63 9.70 -1.89
CA TYR A 79 -1.74 10.66 -1.74
C TYR A 79 -1.49 11.75 -0.69
N ASN A 80 -0.25 11.88 -0.20
CA ASN A 80 0.14 12.87 0.83
C ASN A 80 -0.76 12.85 2.08
N LEU A 81 -1.14 11.66 2.55
CA LEU A 81 -1.91 11.46 3.78
C LEU A 81 -0.98 11.56 4.99
N ASN A 82 -0.54 12.78 5.32
CA ASN A 82 0.52 13.02 6.29
C ASN A 82 0.18 12.51 7.70
N GLU A 83 -1.05 12.70 8.18
CA GLU A 83 -1.46 12.22 9.51
C GLU A 83 -1.37 10.70 9.61
N LEU A 84 -1.84 9.99 8.58
CA LEU A 84 -1.71 8.54 8.48
C LEU A 84 -0.24 8.13 8.41
N TYR A 85 0.57 8.83 7.62
CA TYR A 85 1.99 8.53 7.49
C TYR A 85 2.75 8.64 8.83
N GLU A 86 2.44 9.65 9.65
CA GLU A 86 3.04 9.78 10.99
C GLU A 86 2.61 8.65 11.93
N LYS A 87 1.34 8.21 11.90
CA LYS A 87 0.91 7.02 12.65
C LYS A 87 1.63 5.75 12.20
N LEU A 88 1.76 5.55 10.89
CA LEU A 88 2.45 4.40 10.31
C LEU A 88 3.94 4.38 10.65
N LYS A 89 4.60 5.55 10.73
CA LYS A 89 5.99 5.66 11.18
C LYS A 89 6.18 5.14 12.60
N VAL A 90 5.31 5.54 13.54
CA VAL A 90 5.40 5.09 14.93
C VAL A 90 5.25 3.58 15.00
N PHE A 91 4.26 3.02 14.31
CA PHE A 91 4.05 1.58 14.25
C PHE A 91 5.22 0.83 13.60
N ALA A 92 5.78 1.36 12.50
CA ALA A 92 6.91 0.80 11.79
C ALA A 92 8.21 0.86 12.62
N LEU A 93 8.40 1.89 13.44
CA LEU A 93 9.52 2.01 14.37
C LEU A 93 9.43 0.91 15.45
N GLU A 94 8.26 0.73 16.05
CA GLU A 94 8.04 -0.29 17.11
C GLU A 94 8.27 -1.71 16.60
N HIS A 95 7.99 -1.97 15.33
CA HIS A 95 8.10 -3.30 14.71
C HIS A 95 9.18 -3.37 13.62
N ALA A 96 10.18 -2.48 13.66
CA ALA A 96 11.14 -2.34 12.57
C ALA A 96 11.88 -3.66 12.27
N ALA A 97 12.37 -4.35 13.31
CA ALA A 97 13.09 -5.62 13.16
C ALA A 97 12.24 -6.73 12.52
N ASP A 98 10.94 -6.77 12.83
CA ASP A 98 10.01 -7.75 12.27
C ASP A 98 9.60 -7.36 10.85
N PHE A 99 9.33 -6.08 10.61
CA PHE A 99 8.93 -5.56 9.30
C PHE A 99 9.99 -5.79 8.23
N VAL A 100 11.27 -5.62 8.56
CA VAL A 100 12.38 -5.84 7.62
C VAL A 100 12.47 -7.29 7.13
N LYS A 101 12.08 -8.24 7.98
CA LYS A 101 12.08 -9.67 7.67
C LYS A 101 10.76 -10.13 7.06
N HIS A 102 9.74 -9.29 7.16
CA HIS A 102 8.40 -9.61 6.72
C HIS A 102 8.30 -9.71 5.20
N GLU A 103 7.46 -10.62 4.71
CA GLU A 103 7.28 -10.80 3.27
C GLU A 103 6.66 -9.57 2.58
N SER A 104 5.91 -8.75 3.32
CA SER A 104 5.28 -7.53 2.80
C SER A 104 6.29 -6.45 2.41
N ILE A 105 7.56 -6.52 2.85
CA ILE A 105 8.59 -5.53 2.48
C ILE A 105 8.74 -5.41 0.96
N VAL A 106 8.55 -6.52 0.23
CA VAL A 106 8.67 -6.59 -1.24
C VAL A 106 7.57 -5.81 -1.98
N ASN A 107 6.52 -5.37 -1.26
CA ASN A 107 5.43 -4.57 -1.80
C ASN A 107 5.72 -3.07 -1.73
N LEU A 108 6.79 -2.63 -1.05
CA LEU A 108 7.18 -1.22 -1.00
C LEU A 108 7.58 -0.70 -2.40
N GLN A 109 7.16 0.51 -2.72
CA GLN A 109 7.66 1.23 -3.88
C GLN A 109 9.08 1.73 -3.62
N TYR A 110 9.87 1.84 -4.68
CA TYR A 110 11.29 2.22 -4.60
C TYR A 110 11.51 3.50 -3.79
N GLU A 111 10.73 4.56 -4.06
CA GLU A 111 10.85 5.84 -3.35
C GLU A 111 10.54 5.72 -1.86
N VAL A 112 9.57 4.90 -1.49
CA VAL A 112 9.17 4.68 -0.09
C VAL A 112 10.25 3.90 0.65
N LEU A 113 10.77 2.84 0.04
CA LEU A 113 11.89 2.07 0.59
C LEU A 113 13.13 2.94 0.76
N LEU A 114 13.47 3.75 -0.25
CA LEU A 114 14.63 4.65 -0.20
C LEU A 114 14.50 5.66 0.94
N ASN A 115 13.32 6.26 1.11
CA ASN A 115 13.08 7.20 2.19
C ASN A 115 13.14 6.51 3.56
N LEU A 116 12.62 5.29 3.66
CA LEU A 116 12.61 4.51 4.90
C LEU A 116 14.03 4.12 5.33
N VAL A 117 14.87 3.63 4.41
CA VAL A 117 16.27 3.26 4.70
C VAL A 117 17.14 4.48 5.01
N LYS A 118 16.87 5.63 4.39
CA LYS A 118 17.58 6.89 4.67
C LYS A 118 17.13 7.58 5.95
N SER A 119 16.04 7.12 6.56
CA SER A 119 15.44 7.79 7.70
C SER A 119 16.15 7.46 9.00
N ASP A 120 16.39 8.48 9.82
CA ASP A 120 17.01 8.32 11.14
C ASP A 120 16.12 7.58 12.16
N TRP A 121 14.82 7.43 11.86
CA TRP A 121 13.86 6.77 12.74
C TRP A 121 13.72 5.26 12.48
N PHE A 122 14.28 4.71 11.41
CA PHE A 122 14.10 3.29 11.10
C PHE A 122 15.19 2.43 11.75
N CYS A 123 14.97 2.02 13.00
CA CYS A 123 15.97 1.33 13.81
C CYS A 123 15.79 -0.20 13.78
N ALA A 124 16.55 -0.88 12.92
CA ALA A 124 16.70 -2.34 12.90
C ALA A 124 18.18 -2.70 12.68
N PRO A 125 18.63 -3.93 13.00
CA PRO A 125 20.01 -4.34 12.74
C PRO A 125 20.38 -4.13 11.27
N GLU A 126 21.53 -3.52 10.99
CA GLU A 126 21.92 -3.13 9.62
C GLU A 126 22.00 -4.34 8.68
N ILE A 127 22.40 -5.49 9.22
CA ILE A 127 22.41 -6.75 8.48
C ILE A 127 21.00 -7.18 8.06
N ASP A 128 20.01 -7.01 8.93
CA ASP A 128 18.63 -7.33 8.62
C ASP A 128 18.12 -6.38 7.53
N ILE A 129 18.38 -5.07 7.67
CA ILE A 129 17.98 -4.06 6.68
C ILE A 129 18.56 -4.40 5.30
N LEU A 130 19.86 -4.72 5.25
CA LEU A 130 20.53 -5.10 4.00
C LEU A 130 19.90 -6.35 3.38
N MET A 131 19.62 -7.39 4.17
CA MET A 131 18.96 -8.61 3.70
C MET A 131 17.56 -8.33 3.16
N GLY A 132 16.77 -7.48 3.84
CA GLY A 132 15.44 -7.07 3.40
C GLY A 132 15.48 -6.34 2.05
N VAL A 133 16.43 -5.42 1.86
CA VAL A 133 16.62 -4.68 0.60
C VAL A 133 17.08 -5.61 -0.54
N LEU A 134 17.99 -6.55 -0.26
CA LEU A 134 18.41 -7.54 -1.25
C LEU A 134 17.26 -8.45 -1.69
N ASN A 135 16.43 -8.89 -0.75
CA ASN A 135 15.22 -9.67 -1.04
C ASN A 135 14.22 -8.87 -1.89
N TRP A 136 13.97 -7.61 -1.53
CA TRP A 136 13.15 -6.69 -2.32
C TRP A 136 13.67 -6.55 -3.76
N HIS A 137 14.98 -6.34 -3.93
CA HIS A 137 15.59 -6.18 -5.25
C HIS A 137 15.51 -7.47 -6.09
N HIS A 138 15.81 -8.62 -5.48
CA HIS A 138 15.72 -9.90 -6.18
C HIS A 138 14.29 -10.17 -6.66
N ARG A 139 13.28 -9.90 -5.82
CA ARG A 139 11.89 -10.09 -6.20
C ARG A 139 11.43 -9.14 -7.30
N MET A 140 11.86 -7.88 -7.29
CA MET A 140 11.60 -6.96 -8.39
C MET A 140 12.18 -7.46 -9.71
N SER A 141 13.46 -7.85 -9.73
CA SER A 141 14.11 -8.37 -10.94
C SER A 141 13.42 -9.63 -11.49
N THR A 142 12.88 -10.50 -10.62
CA THR A 142 12.10 -11.66 -11.07
C THR A 142 10.69 -11.34 -11.57
N LYS A 143 10.09 -10.22 -11.14
CA LYS A 143 8.79 -9.75 -11.67
C LYS A 143 8.96 -9.18 -13.08
N ASP A 144 10.00 -8.37 -13.29
CA ASP A 144 10.34 -7.84 -14.62
C ASP A 144 10.66 -8.95 -15.65
N ALA A 145 11.25 -10.05 -15.18
CA ALA A 145 11.53 -11.23 -16.00
C ALA A 145 10.27 -12.05 -16.36
N LYS A 146 9.16 -11.92 -15.61
CA LYS A 146 7.88 -12.58 -15.94
C LYS A 146 7.00 -11.73 -16.84
N GLU A 147 6.99 -10.41 -16.66
CA GLU A 147 6.26 -9.49 -17.55
C GLU A 147 6.81 -9.43 -18.99
N THR A 148 8.02 -9.94 -19.22
CA THR A 148 8.63 -10.04 -20.57
C THR A 148 8.37 -11.38 -21.28
N LEU A 149 7.66 -12.31 -20.64
CA LEU A 149 7.35 -13.66 -21.15
C LEU A 149 5.85 -13.93 -21.38
N ASP A 150 4.99 -12.95 -21.09
CA ASP A 150 3.55 -12.92 -21.46
C ASP A 150 3.29 -11.81 -22.50
#